data_AF-A0A973SK95-F1
#
_entry.id   AF-A0A973SK95-F1
#
_cell.length_a   1.000
_cell.length_b   1.000
_cell.length_c   1.000
_cell.angle_alpha   90.00
_cell.angle_beta   90.00
_cell.angle_gamma   90.00
#
_symmetry.space_group_name_H-M   'P 1'
#
loop_
_entity.id
_entity.type
_entity.pdbx_description
1 polymer ?
#
loop_
_entity_poly.entity_id
_entity_poly.type
_entity_poly.pdbx_seq_one_letter_code
_entity_poly.pdbx_strand_id
1 'polypeptide(L)'
;MKTYTVTISGTEREDGEAPYTWAVTAPSPIEAVGEVLRFHLRDGVGVDPSDEAEILQELPNLRIEEIHEGLPHETCGYYWADYRDA
;
A
#
# COMPACT_ATOMS: atom_id res chain seq x y z
N MET A 1 -19.23 0.79 1.63
CA MET A 1 -17.78 0.60 1.87
C MET A 1 -17.53 -0.88 2.06
N LYS A 2 -16.33 -1.34 1.68
CA LYS A 2 -15.90 -2.74 1.74
C LYS A 2 -14.43 -2.77 2.15
N THR A 3 -13.98 -3.92 2.65
CA THR A 3 -12.56 -4.15 2.92
C THR A 3 -11.84 -4.52 1.63
N TYR A 4 -10.73 -3.85 1.38
CA TYR A 4 -9.79 -4.17 0.33
C TYR A 4 -8.41 -4.41 0.93
N THR A 5 -7.71 -5.37 0.36
CA THR A 5 -6.29 -5.60 0.59
C THR A 5 -5.55 -5.19 -0.66
N VAL A 6 -4.57 -4.30 -0.53
CA VAL A 6 -3.74 -3.84 -1.65
C VAL A 6 -2.28 -4.11 -1.31
N THR A 7 -1.59 -4.80 -2.21
CA THR A 7 -0.15 -5.05 -2.09
C THR A 7 0.58 -4.06 -2.98
N ILE A 8 1.47 -3.28 -2.37
CA ILE A 8 2.34 -2.33 -3.05
C ILE A 8 3.78 -2.76 -2.83
N SER A 9 4.56 -2.69 -3.89
CA SER A 9 6.01 -2.86 -3.82
C SER A 9 6.72 -1.58 -4.26
N GLY A 10 7.82 -1.25 -3.59
CA GLY A 10 8.78 -0.22 -3.99
C GLY A 10 10.14 -0.80 -4.42
N THR A 11 11.22 -0.16 -3.99
CA THR A 11 12.62 -0.56 -4.21
C THR A 11 12.99 -1.88 -3.53
N GLU A 12 12.20 -2.32 -2.55
CA GLU A 12 12.24 -3.66 -1.94
C GLU A 12 12.21 -4.82 -2.97
N ARG A 13 11.67 -4.58 -4.17
CA ARG A 13 11.78 -5.53 -5.30
C ARG A 13 13.21 -5.78 -5.77
N GLU A 14 14.13 -4.88 -5.47
CA GLU A 14 15.51 -4.89 -5.95
C GLU A 14 16.49 -5.46 -4.92
N ASP A 15 16.15 -5.44 -3.63
CA ASP A 15 16.98 -5.97 -2.54
C ASP A 15 16.50 -7.34 -2.00
N GLY A 16 15.31 -7.79 -2.43
CA GLY A 16 14.76 -9.10 -2.09
C GLY A 16 13.83 -9.10 -0.88
N GLU A 17 13.50 -7.92 -0.35
CA GLU A 17 12.47 -7.76 0.67
C GLU A 17 11.06 -8.01 0.10
N ALA A 18 10.15 -8.42 0.99
CA ALA A 18 8.77 -8.74 0.61
C ALA A 18 7.92 -7.46 0.51
N PRO A 19 6.98 -7.38 -0.46
CA PRO A 19 6.15 -6.18 -0.64
C PRO A 19 5.22 -5.92 0.55
N TYR A 20 4.82 -4.67 0.74
CA TYR A 20 3.88 -4.27 1.78
C TYR A 20 2.44 -4.50 1.38
N THR A 21 1.66 -5.06 2.29
CA THR A 21 0.23 -5.29 2.11
C THR A 21 -0.58 -4.41 3.08
N TRP A 22 -1.62 -3.74 2.58
CA TRP A 22 -2.42 -2.82 3.38
C TRP A 22 -3.90 -3.20 3.28
N ALA A 23 -4.56 -3.38 4.42
CA ALA A 23 -6.01 -3.57 4.48
C ALA A 23 -6.70 -2.24 4.76
N VAL A 24 -7.63 -1.81 3.90
CA VAL A 24 -8.35 -0.53 4.00
C VAL A 24 -9.85 -0.70 3.77
N THR A 25 -10.63 0.27 4.23
CA THR A 25 -12.08 0.34 3.99
C THR A 25 -12.36 1.40 2.93
N ALA A 26 -12.76 0.98 1.73
CA ALA A 26 -13.05 1.91 0.62
C ALA A 26 -14.38 1.57 -0.07
N PRO A 27 -15.00 2.49 -0.81
CA PRO A 27 -16.20 2.18 -1.59
C PRO A 27 -15.87 1.51 -2.94
N SER A 28 -14.63 1.57 -3.42
CA SER A 28 -14.19 0.95 -4.67
C SER A 28 -12.72 0.52 -4.64
N PRO A 29 -12.28 -0.40 -5.51
CA PRO A 29 -10.87 -0.80 -5.61
C PRO A 29 -9.92 0.37 -5.97
N ILE A 30 -10.39 1.31 -6.79
CA ILE A 30 -9.60 2.48 -7.19
C ILE A 30 -9.37 3.41 -5.99
N GLU A 31 -10.41 3.63 -5.19
CA GLU A 31 -10.29 4.42 -3.96
C GLU A 31 -9.42 3.73 -2.91
N ALA A 32 -9.50 2.39 -2.81
CA ALA A 32 -8.58 1.61 -1.98
C ALA A 32 -7.12 1.83 -2.37
N VAL A 33 -6.80 1.78 -3.67
CA VAL A 33 -5.44 2.07 -4.17
C VAL A 33 -5.01 3.49 -3.81
N GLY A 34 -5.90 4.48 -3.95
CA GLY A 34 -5.60 5.86 -3.60
C GLY A 34 -5.27 6.05 -2.13
N GLU A 35 -5.99 5.40 -1.21
CA GLU A 35 -5.69 5.43 0.23
C GLU A 35 -4.39 4.69 0.55
N VAL A 36 -4.22 3.50 -0.01
CA VAL A 36 -3.04 2.66 0.23
C VAL A 36 -1.77 3.31 -0.30
N LEU A 37 -1.81 4.01 -1.42
CA LEU A 37 -0.67 4.82 -1.89
C LEU A 37 -0.26 5.88 -0.86
N ARG A 38 -1.22 6.54 -0.19
CA ARG A 38 -0.91 7.53 0.85
C ARG A 38 -0.27 6.88 2.08
N PHE A 39 -0.83 5.76 2.53
CA PHE A 39 -0.26 5.02 3.67
C PHE A 39 1.11 4.45 3.35
N HIS A 40 1.30 3.88 2.16
CA HIS A 40 2.58 3.34 1.75
C HIS A 40 3.64 4.44 1.60
N LEU A 41 3.32 5.59 1.00
CA LEU A 41 4.24 6.73 0.94
C LEU A 41 4.66 7.19 2.35
N ARG A 42 3.71 7.38 3.26
CA ARG A 42 4.00 7.89 4.61
C ARG A 42 4.70 6.86 5.51
N ASP A 43 4.13 5.66 5.60
CA ASP A 43 4.47 4.67 6.61
C ASP A 43 5.37 3.55 6.07
N GLY A 44 5.30 3.28 4.76
CA GLY A 44 6.11 2.25 4.09
C GLY A 44 7.49 2.77 3.66
N VAL A 45 7.55 3.96 3.05
CA VAL A 45 8.80 4.55 2.55
C VAL A 45 9.22 5.85 3.26
N GLY A 46 8.40 6.38 4.18
CA GLY A 46 8.78 7.50 5.05
C GLY A 46 8.71 8.89 4.42
N VAL A 47 7.97 9.04 3.32
CA VAL A 47 7.80 10.30 2.57
C VAL A 47 6.85 11.24 3.31
N ASP A 48 7.20 12.53 3.37
CA ASP A 48 6.30 13.55 3.89
C ASP A 48 5.14 13.78 2.91
N PRO A 49 3.86 13.55 3.31
CA PRO A 49 2.71 13.77 2.42
C PRO A 49 2.50 15.24 2.02
N SER A 50 3.21 16.19 2.65
CA SER A 50 3.23 17.60 2.28
C SER A 50 4.36 18.00 1.32
N ASP A 51 5.34 17.12 1.09
CA ASP A 51 6.42 17.33 0.13
C ASP A 51 6.08 16.71 -1.23
N GLU A 52 5.55 17.53 -2.12
CA GLU A 52 5.19 17.11 -3.48
C GLU A 52 6.40 16.59 -4.28
N ALA A 53 7.60 17.13 -4.05
CA ALA A 53 8.79 16.74 -4.80
C ALA A 53 9.25 15.34 -4.40
N GLU A 54 9.19 15.01 -3.11
CA GLU A 54 9.51 13.68 -2.59
C GLU A 54 8.51 12.63 -3.09
N ILE A 55 7.21 12.94 -3.06
CA ILE A 55 6.16 12.08 -3.62
C ILE A 55 6.43 11.79 -5.12
N LEU A 56 6.74 12.82 -5.91
CA LEU A 56 6.98 12.65 -7.34
C LEU A 56 8.25 11.84 -7.65
N GLN A 57 9.23 11.83 -6.75
CA GLN A 57 10.44 11.00 -6.87
C GLN A 57 10.14 9.52 -6.58
N GLU A 58 9.26 9.22 -5.62
CA GLU A 58 8.96 7.85 -5.24
C GLU A 58 7.89 7.17 -6.11
N LEU A 59 6.88 7.91 -6.60
CA LEU A 59 5.79 7.35 -7.41
C LEU A 59 6.24 6.45 -8.58
N PRO A 60 7.29 6.78 -9.36
CA PRO A 60 7.78 5.94 -10.44
C PRO A 60 8.29 4.55 -10.00
N ASN A 61 8.72 4.42 -8.74
CA ASN A 61 9.27 3.20 -8.17
C ASN A 61 8.18 2.26 -7.63
N LEU A 62 7.00 2.81 -7.31
CA LEU A 62 5.89 2.04 -6.75
C LEU A 62 5.17 1.22 -7.82
N ARG A 63 4.78 0.00 -7.46
CA ARG A 63 3.91 -0.87 -8.26
C ARG A 63 2.82 -1.45 -7.38
N ILE A 64 1.59 -1.42 -7.89
CA ILE A 64 0.49 -2.19 -7.32
C ILE A 64 0.63 -3.61 -7.84
N GLU A 65 0.98 -4.53 -6.94
CA GLU A 65 1.19 -5.94 -7.27
C GLU A 65 -0.12 -6.71 -7.27
N GLU A 66 -0.98 -6.44 -6.29
CA GLU A 66 -2.27 -7.13 -6.13
C GLU A 66 -3.33 -6.21 -5.51
N ILE A 67 -4.59 -6.41 -5.93
CA ILE A 67 -5.77 -5.82 -5.30
C ILE A 67 -6.78 -6.93 -5.07
N HIS A 68 -7.20 -7.11 -3.82
CA HIS A 68 -8.15 -8.14 -3.39
C HIS A 68 -9.28 -7.54 -2.55
N GLU A 69 -10.53 -7.99 -2.74
CA GLU A 69 -11.65 -7.63 -1.85
C GLU A 69 -11.71 -8.65 -0.71
N GLY A 70 -11.45 -8.19 0.52
CA GLY A 70 -11.30 -9.05 1.69
C GLY A 70 -10.01 -8.77 2.46
N LEU A 71 -9.80 -9.50 3.56
CA LEU A 71 -8.56 -9.47 4.33
C LEU A 71 -7.51 -10.41 3.70
N PRO A 72 -6.19 -10.14 3.88
CA PRO A 72 -5.18 -11.11 3.52
C PRO A 72 -5.38 -12.38 4.35
N HIS A 73 -5.04 -13.54 3.77
CA HIS A 73 -5.05 -14.79 4.52
C HIS A 73 -4.07 -14.69 5.70
N GLU A 74 -4.41 -15.25 6.87
CA GLU A 74 -3.56 -15.18 8.08
C GLU A 74 -2.13 -15.74 7.87
N THR A 75 -1.95 -16.53 6.81
CA THR A 75 -0.69 -17.16 6.41
C THR A 75 -0.09 -16.58 5.13
N CYS A 76 -0.45 -15.35 4.74
CA CYS A 76 -0.01 -14.78 3.45
C CYS A 76 1.51 -14.57 3.35
N GLY A 77 2.23 -14.54 4.47
CA GLY A 77 3.69 -14.48 4.48
C GLY A 77 4.29 -13.10 4.23
N TYR A 78 3.47 -12.05 4.20
CA TYR A 78 3.87 -10.66 4.00
C TYR A 78 3.74 -9.83 5.28
N TYR A 79 4.54 -8.77 5.40
CA TYR A 79 4.28 -7.71 6.36
C TYR A 79 3.03 -6.95 5.90
N TRP A 80 1.97 -7.00 6.71
CA TRP A 80 0.74 -6.28 6.41
C TRP A 80 0.28 -5.42 7.58
N ALA A 81 -0.39 -4.33 7.27
CA ALA A 81 -0.96 -3.41 8.26
C ALA A 81 -2.45 -3.16 8.01
N ASP A 82 -3.20 -3.02 9.10
CA ASP A 82 -4.65 -2.81 9.09
C ASP A 82 -5.00 -1.33 9.29
N TYR A 83 -5.56 -0.72 8.25
CA TYR A 83 -5.95 0.69 8.16
C TYR A 83 -7.44 0.87 7.91
N ARG A 84 -8.26 -0.16 8.19
CA ARG A 84 -9.71 -0.13 7.91
C ARG A 84 -10.50 0.95 8.67
N ASP A 85 -9.90 1.58 9.68
CA ASP A 85 -10.48 2.63 10.55
C ASP A 85 -9.55 3.87 10.72
N ALA A 86 -8.55 4.03 9.85
CA ALA A 86 -7.51 5.05 9.99
C ALA A 86 -7.88 6.45 9.46
#